data_AF-A0A3C1SFP7-F1
#
_entry.id   AF-A0A3C1SFP7-F1
#
_cell.length_a   1.000
_cell.length_b   1.000
_cell.length_c   1.000
_cell.angle_alpha   90.00
_cell.angle_beta   90.00
_cell.angle_gamma   90.00
#
_symmetry.space_group_name_H-M   'P 1'
#
loop_
_entity.id
_entity.type
_entity.pdbx_description
1 polymer ?
#
loop_
_entity_poly.entity_id
_entity_poly.type
_entity_poly.pdbx_seq_one_letter_code
_entity_poly.pdbx_strand_id
1 'polypeptide(L)'
;MIAEAFWSKSHFPVVYENNQAKAVIVDMESFEKIQLILDNLLNRESEIEDALFANSETIKKIIGQAKKSKAAANWRTELAEL
;
A
#
# COMPACT_ATOMS: atom_id res chain seq x y z
N MET A 1 -15.38 -13.29 3.41
CA MET A 1 -15.87 -12.97 4.77
C MET A 1 -15.49 -14.09 5.75
N ILE A 2 -14.20 -14.38 5.92
CA ILE A 2 -13.70 -15.37 6.91
C ILE A 2 -12.78 -14.66 7.91
N ALA A 3 -11.99 -13.69 7.43
CA ALA A 3 -11.13 -12.86 8.29
C ALA A 3 -11.92 -12.02 9.31
N GLU A 4 -13.08 -11.43 8.95
CA GLU A 4 -13.86 -10.60 9.88
C GLU A 4 -14.36 -11.37 11.12
N ALA A 5 -14.64 -12.66 11.00
CA ALA A 5 -15.08 -13.47 12.14
C ALA A 5 -13.93 -13.81 13.10
N PHE A 6 -12.71 -14.01 12.57
CA PHE A 6 -11.51 -14.36 13.34
C PHE A 6 -11.05 -13.22 14.26
N TRP A 7 -11.28 -11.97 13.86
CA TRP A 7 -10.82 -10.77 14.58
C TRP A 7 -11.88 -10.12 15.48
N SER A 8 -12.99 -10.80 15.78
CA SER A 8 -14.00 -10.25 16.70
C SER A 8 -13.47 -10.22 18.13
N LYS A 9 -13.60 -9.06 18.82
CA LYS A 9 -13.28 -8.87 20.25
C LYS A 9 -13.94 -9.91 21.16
N SER A 10 -15.02 -10.54 20.72
CA SER A 10 -15.72 -11.60 21.44
C SER A 10 -14.91 -12.91 21.58
N HIS A 11 -13.87 -13.12 20.78
CA HIS A 11 -13.08 -14.36 20.80
C HIS A 11 -11.90 -14.32 21.77
N PHE A 12 -11.55 -13.14 22.25
CA PHE A 12 -10.41 -12.98 23.15
C PHE A 12 -10.88 -12.55 24.52
N PRO A 13 -10.50 -13.26 25.61
CA PRO A 13 -10.78 -12.80 26.96
C PRO A 13 -10.16 -11.43 27.19
N VAL A 14 -10.97 -10.47 27.63
CA VAL A 14 -10.53 -9.10 27.93
C VAL A 14 -10.44 -8.92 29.45
N VAL A 15 -9.32 -8.41 29.93
CA VAL A 15 -9.10 -8.03 31.32
C VAL A 15 -9.59 -6.60 31.51
N TYR A 16 -10.48 -6.42 32.48
CA TYR A 16 -11.05 -5.13 32.84
C TYR A 16 -10.52 -4.65 34.19
N GLU A 17 -10.24 -3.35 34.30
CA GLU A 17 -9.94 -2.65 35.54
C GLU A 17 -10.84 -1.42 35.60
N ASN A 18 -11.57 -1.22 36.70
CA ASN A 18 -12.54 -0.12 36.83
C ASN A 18 -13.53 -0.01 35.66
N ASN A 19 -14.01 -1.16 35.16
CA ASN A 19 -14.93 -1.23 34.02
C ASN A 19 -14.35 -0.73 32.68
N GLN A 20 -13.03 -0.57 32.59
CA GLN A 20 -12.29 -0.23 31.38
C GLN A 20 -11.44 -1.42 30.90
N ALA A 21 -11.48 -1.69 29.59
CA ALA A 21 -10.66 -2.74 28.98
C ALA A 21 -9.18 -2.34 29.02
N LYS A 22 -8.34 -3.14 29.67
CA LYS A 22 -6.91 -2.84 29.87
C LYS A 22 -5.98 -3.78 29.10
N ALA A 23 -6.35 -5.06 29.00
CA ALA A 23 -5.55 -6.05 28.29
C ALA A 23 -6.44 -7.11 27.64
N VAL A 24 -5.88 -7.81 26.66
CA VAL A 24 -6.51 -8.93 25.98
C VAL A 24 -5.60 -10.14 26.16
N ILE A 25 -6.18 -11.27 26.57
CA ILE A 25 -5.46 -12.53 26.74
C ILE A 25 -5.50 -13.27 25.41
N VAL A 26 -4.33 -13.66 24.93
CA VAL A 26 -4.15 -14.47 23.73
C VAL A 26 -3.22 -15.62 24.05
N ASP A 27 -3.42 -16.78 23.41
CA ASP A 27 -2.42 -17.85 23.46
C ASP A 27 -1.18 -17.45 22.64
N MET A 28 -0.06 -18.15 22.87
CA MET A 28 1.22 -17.79 22.28
C MET A 28 1.23 -17.97 20.75
N GLU A 29 0.53 -18.98 20.23
CA GLU A 29 0.46 -19.22 18.78
C GLU A 29 -0.35 -18.10 18.08
N SER A 30 -1.44 -17.67 18.69
CA SER A 30 -2.21 -16.51 18.23
C SER A 30 -1.39 -15.23 18.32
N PHE A 31 -0.63 -15.03 19.40
CA PHE A 31 0.25 -13.87 19.54
C PHE A 31 1.30 -13.80 18.42
N GLU A 32 1.99 -14.90 18.13
CA GLU A 32 2.99 -14.96 17.05
C GLU A 32 2.37 -14.63 15.68
N LYS A 33 1.16 -15.14 15.40
CA LYS A 33 0.43 -14.80 14.17
C LYS A 33 0.05 -13.32 14.10
N ILE A 34 -0.44 -12.75 15.20
CA ILE A 34 -0.76 -11.33 15.29
C ILE A 34 0.48 -10.48 15.06
N GLN A 35 1.58 -10.83 15.73
CA GLN A 35 2.86 -10.15 15.60
C GLN A 35 3.36 -10.18 14.16
N LEU A 36 3.37 -11.33 13.51
CA LEU A 36 3.78 -11.46 12.10
C LEU A 36 2.94 -10.58 11.17
N ILE A 37 1.61 -10.52 11.38
CA ILE A 37 0.73 -9.69 10.57
C ILE A 37 1.02 -8.21 10.80
N LEU A 38 1.19 -7.79 12.06
CA LEU A 38 1.52 -6.41 12.40
C LEU A 38 2.89 -6.01 11.83
N ASP A 39 3.88 -6.88 11.95
CA ASP A 39 5.22 -6.65 11.41
C ASP A 39 5.18 -6.51 9.89
N ASN A 40 4.39 -7.33 9.19
CA ASN A 40 4.20 -7.21 7.74
C ASN A 40 3.44 -5.93 7.33
N LEU A 41 2.47 -5.49 8.13
CA LEU A 41 1.72 -4.25 7.87
C LEU A 41 2.56 -2.99 8.14
N LEU A 42 3.36 -3.01 9.20
CA LEU A 42 4.20 -1.89 9.62
C LEU A 42 5.48 -1.78 8.79
N ASN A 43 6.06 -2.91 8.39
CA ASN A 43 7.25 -2.99 7.56
C ASN A 43 6.91 -3.35 6.12
N ARG A 44 5.72 -2.98 5.63
CA ARG A 44 5.41 -3.09 4.21
C ARG A 44 6.35 -2.15 3.47
N GLU A 45 7.47 -2.70 2.98
CA GLU A 45 8.36 -2.00 2.06
C GLU A 45 7.51 -1.45 0.92
N SER A 46 7.80 -0.23 0.46
CA SER A 46 7.06 0.33 -0.68
C SER A 46 7.16 -0.66 -1.83
N GLU A 47 6.04 -1.17 -2.29
CA GLU A 47 6.04 -2.16 -3.35
C GLU A 47 6.54 -1.49 -4.64
N ILE A 48 7.15 -2.25 -5.54
CA ILE A 48 7.60 -1.72 -6.84
C ILE A 48 6.43 -1.05 -7.58
N GLU A 49 5.21 -1.52 -7.32
CA GLU A 49 3.96 -0.96 -7.81
C GLU A 49 3.75 0.49 -7.36
N ASP A 50 4.12 0.87 -6.14
CA ASP A 50 4.05 2.25 -5.64
C ASP A 50 4.99 3.17 -6.44
N ALA A 51 6.19 2.69 -6.76
CA ALA A 51 7.14 3.42 -7.61
C ALA A 51 6.64 3.51 -9.07
N LEU A 52 6.00 2.46 -9.59
CA LEU A 52 5.37 2.47 -10.91
C LEU A 52 4.20 3.45 -10.97
N PHE A 53 3.37 3.52 -9.93
CA PHE A 53 2.28 4.50 -9.84
C PHE A 53 2.81 5.94 -9.83
N ALA A 54 3.84 6.22 -9.02
CA ALA A 54 4.49 7.53 -8.97
C ALA A 54 5.08 7.93 -10.34
N ASN A 55 5.72 6.99 -11.03
CA ASN A 55 6.27 7.23 -12.36
C ASN A 55 5.19 7.37 -13.45
N SER A 56 4.03 6.75 -13.28
CA SER A 56 2.92 6.85 -14.24
C SER A 56 2.36 8.27 -14.35
N GLU A 57 2.33 9.02 -13.25
CA GLU A 57 1.89 10.42 -13.25
C GLU A 57 2.85 11.31 -14.04
N THR A 58 4.15 11.04 -13.93
CA THR A 58 5.18 11.71 -14.74
C THR A 58 4.98 11.41 -16.23
N ILE A 59 4.72 10.15 -16.59
CA ILE A 59 4.44 9.74 -17.97
C ILE A 59 3.16 10.41 -18.51
N LYS A 60 2.07 10.45 -17.72
CA LYS A 60 0.83 11.14 -18.10
C LYS A 60 1.06 12.63 -18.34
N LYS A 61 1.89 13.28 -17.52
CA LYS A 61 2.26 14.69 -17.68
C LYS A 61 3.05 14.93 -18.97
N ILE A 62 4.03 14.05 -19.27
CA ILE A 62 4.81 14.11 -20.51
C ILE A 62 3.90 13.91 -21.73
N ILE A 63 3.00 12.92 -21.70
CA ILE A 63 2.03 12.69 -22.78
C ILE A 63 1.10 13.91 -22.95
N GLY A 64 0.64 14.50 -21.85
CA GLY A 64 -0.18 15.70 -21.86
C GLY A 64 0.55 16.91 -22.48
N GLN A 65 1.84 17.07 -22.19
CA GLN A 65 2.69 18.10 -22.78
C GLN A 65 2.95 17.82 -24.27
N ALA A 66 3.24 16.57 -24.64
CA ALA A 66 3.43 16.16 -26.02
C ALA A 66 2.18 16.35 -26.88
N LYS A 67 0.99 16.08 -26.34
CA LYS A 67 -0.30 16.33 -27.03
C LYS A 67 -0.62 17.82 -27.22
N LYS A 68 -0.15 18.68 -26.32
CA LYS A 68 -0.33 20.14 -26.41
C LYS A 68 0.72 20.81 -27.29
N SER A 69 1.88 20.17 -27.42
CA SER A 69 2.94 20.56 -28.34
C SER A 69 2.51 20.28 -29.79
N LYS A 70 2.71 21.26 -30.67
CA LYS A 70 2.52 21.07 -32.11
C LYS A 70 3.75 20.33 -32.62
N ALA A 71 3.55 19.20 -33.31
CA ALA A 71 4.67 18.47 -33.90
C ALA A 71 5.52 19.42 -34.77
N ALA A 72 6.83 19.43 -34.55
CA ALA A 72 7.75 20.22 -35.36
C ALA A 72 7.61 19.81 -36.84
N ALA A 73 7.59 20.78 -37.76
CA ALA A 73 7.30 20.51 -39.16
C ALA A 73 8.30 19.54 -39.83
N ASN A 74 9.50 19.43 -39.26
CA ASN A 74 10.66 18.66 -39.69
C ASN A 74 11.03 17.53 -38.71
N TRP A 75 10.11 17.10 -37.84
CA TRP A 75 10.37 16.11 -36.78
C TRP A 75 11.00 14.79 -37.27
N ARG A 76 10.70 14.40 -38.52
CA ARG A 76 11.30 13.21 -39.17
C ARG A 76 12.78 13.36 -39.48
N THR A 77 13.21 14.58 -39.81
CA THR A 77 14.61 14.87 -40.14
C THR A 77 15.42 14.98 -38.86
N GLU A 78 14.87 15.61 -37.82
CA GLU A 78 15.52 15.75 -36.51
C GLU A 78 15.72 14.40 -35.79
N LEU A 79 14.79 13.45 -35.95
CA LEU A 79 14.94 12.10 -35.38
C LEU A 79 15.95 11.22 -36.15
N ALA A 80 16.19 11.50 -37.42
CA ALA A 80 17.14 10.74 -38.23
C ALA A 80 18.60 11.17 -37.99
N GLU A 81 18.80 12.34 -37.36
CA GLU A 81 20.10 12.91 -37.02
C GLU A 81 20.50 12.69 -35.54
N LEU A 82 19.63 12.04 -34.74
CA LEU A 82 19.89 11.56 -33.38
C LEU A 82 20.46 10.14 -33.37
#